data_AF-A0A251Q7V5-F1
#
_entry.id   AF-A0A251Q7V5-F1
#
_cell.length_a   1.000
_cell.length_b   1.000
_cell.length_c   1.000
_cell.angle_alpha   90.00
_cell.angle_beta   90.00
_cell.angle_gamma   90.00
#
_symmetry.space_group_name_H-M   'P 1'
#
loop_
_entity.id
_entity.type
_entity.pdbx_description
1 polymer ?
#
loop_
_entity_poly.entity_id
_entity_poly.type
_entity_poly.pdbx_seq_one_letter_code
_entity_poly.pdbx_strand_id
1 'polypeptide(L)'
;MAQSDVKYDPLYDSLKRGDWNAAKEFIDRHPGALTYRGSSSGGTALHEAIERKQLHIVEELLKLMTEKDLEIDDDLGFTAFFYALLKGMAAIVAKMVKKNKNLVTKRFTNSKDRTPVLVACGWGHWEIARFLYSRTPIHVLTQDKNGRDDIGWDLLQKYPKLALTENYSLGHSPLNTLAGLHSAFPSEVRLSCWQRLIYNRIHDLHEIRLGHDRNLQILRLVCDVVKRTNLYRKQTDFMETAIFRAVERGKVEFIRETCKANPRIPLMTMDERGRSIFHYAVECRQEKVFNLIYGINEYDRNAILKHAYRFNNTILHAAGSLSAHLNHIQGAALQMQRELQWFKEVERILSPRDFENHKALMKEGEESMKGTATSCTVVGALIVTIMFAAAFTVPGGSNQDTGFPTFLRKKIFRVFLISDSISLFFSTTSVMIFLGILTSRYAEDDFLKSLPTKMLLGLFTLFLSIAAMMVAFSSTLFIMLEGESWVSIPILLLAGVPITSFVWMQFPLFLDILMFTYGRGIFCRAWE
;
A
#
# COMPACT_ATOMS: atom_id res chain seq x y z
N MET A 1 66.78 -26.84 -12.98
CA MET A 1 67.29 -26.06 -11.84
C MET A 1 66.10 -25.49 -11.09
N ALA A 2 65.98 -25.85 -9.81
CA ALA A 2 64.85 -25.55 -8.95
C ALA A 2 64.64 -24.03 -8.78
N GLN A 3 63.42 -23.54 -9.00
CA GLN A 3 62.98 -22.29 -8.38
C GLN A 3 62.96 -22.54 -6.88
N SER A 4 63.92 -21.98 -6.17
CA SER A 4 63.92 -21.94 -4.71
C SER A 4 62.59 -21.40 -4.21
N ASP A 5 61.93 -22.08 -3.28
CA ASP A 5 60.77 -21.55 -2.54
C ASP A 5 61.16 -20.21 -1.89
N VAL A 6 60.85 -19.10 -2.55
CA VAL A 6 61.09 -17.76 -2.02
C VAL A 6 60.17 -17.60 -0.83
N LYS A 7 60.73 -17.51 0.38
CA LYS A 7 59.97 -17.18 1.59
C LYS A 7 59.65 -15.69 1.56
N TYR A 8 58.37 -15.35 1.47
CA TYR A 8 57.90 -13.95 1.47
C TYR A 8 57.67 -13.38 2.87
N ASP A 9 57.84 -14.19 3.94
CA ASP A 9 57.74 -13.74 5.34
C ASP A 9 58.58 -12.49 5.65
N PRO A 10 59.84 -12.35 5.18
CA PRO A 10 60.66 -11.17 5.45
C PRO A 10 60.07 -9.86 4.92
N LEU A 11 59.34 -9.91 3.79
CA LEU A 11 58.64 -8.76 3.21
C LEU A 11 57.47 -8.34 4.09
N TYR A 12 56.63 -9.29 4.49
CA TYR A 12 55.48 -8.96 5.32
C TYR A 12 55.94 -8.49 6.69
N ASP A 13 56.99 -9.08 7.26
CA ASP A 13 57.54 -8.62 8.54
C ASP A 13 58.17 -7.21 8.46
N SER A 14 58.79 -6.82 7.34
CA SER A 14 59.26 -5.44 7.14
C SER A 14 58.11 -4.45 6.96
N LEU A 15 57.06 -4.83 6.20
CA LEU A 15 55.81 -4.06 6.11
C LEU A 15 55.13 -3.95 7.48
N LYS A 16 55.17 -5.01 8.31
CA LYS A 16 54.60 -4.97 9.66
C LYS A 16 55.28 -3.95 10.57
N ARG A 17 56.60 -3.82 10.43
CA ARG A 17 57.43 -2.86 11.15
C ARG A 17 57.43 -1.45 10.53
N GLY A 18 56.93 -1.29 9.30
CA GLY A 18 56.96 -0.02 8.58
C GLY A 18 58.33 0.32 7.98
N ASP A 19 59.19 -0.68 7.79
CA ASP A 19 60.53 -0.51 7.21
C ASP A 19 60.45 -0.60 5.68
N TRP A 20 60.25 0.55 5.03
CA TRP A 20 60.18 0.64 3.57
C TRP A 20 61.47 0.22 2.88
N ASN A 21 62.63 0.50 3.47
CA ASN A 21 63.91 0.23 2.81
C ASN A 21 64.14 -1.28 2.68
N ALA A 22 63.88 -2.03 3.76
CA ALA A 22 63.94 -3.49 3.74
C ALA A 22 62.85 -4.10 2.83
N ALA A 23 61.63 -3.53 2.82
CA ALA A 23 60.57 -3.97 1.91
C ALA A 23 60.92 -3.73 0.44
N LYS A 24 61.49 -2.57 0.12
CA LYS A 24 61.89 -2.20 -1.24
C LYS A 24 63.04 -3.05 -1.75
N GLU A 25 64.07 -3.28 -0.93
CA GLU A 25 65.19 -4.17 -1.29
C GLU A 25 64.69 -5.59 -1.62
N PHE A 26 63.70 -6.08 -0.87
CA PHE A 26 63.07 -7.37 -1.15
C PHE A 26 62.27 -7.36 -2.46
N ILE A 27 61.47 -6.32 -2.70
CA ILE A 27 60.68 -6.15 -3.93
C ILE A 27 61.58 -6.03 -5.16
N ASP A 28 62.70 -5.30 -5.06
CA ASP A 28 63.67 -5.12 -6.16
C ASP A 28 64.34 -6.46 -6.53
N ARG A 29 64.59 -7.34 -5.55
CA ARG A 29 65.12 -8.69 -5.78
C ARG A 29 64.05 -9.68 -6.28
N HIS A 30 62.79 -9.46 -5.92
CA HIS A 30 61.69 -10.35 -6.25
C HIS A 30 60.47 -9.56 -6.73
N PRO A 31 60.42 -9.12 -8.00
CA PRO A 31 59.32 -8.29 -8.51
C PRO A 31 57.92 -8.90 -8.34
N GLY A 32 57.81 -10.24 -8.35
CA GLY A 32 56.56 -10.97 -8.08
C GLY A 32 56.02 -10.80 -6.65
N ALA A 33 56.80 -10.21 -5.74
CA ALA A 33 56.38 -9.88 -4.39
C ALA A 33 55.22 -8.87 -4.33
N LEU A 34 55.08 -8.01 -5.33
CA LEU A 34 54.04 -6.97 -5.36
C LEU A 34 52.61 -7.53 -5.43
N THR A 35 52.46 -8.70 -6.09
CA THR A 35 51.18 -9.38 -6.29
C THR A 35 51.05 -10.65 -5.45
N TYR A 36 52.12 -11.07 -4.78
CA TYR A 36 52.11 -12.24 -3.90
C TYR A 36 51.15 -12.04 -2.72
N ARG A 37 50.27 -13.01 -2.50
CA ARG A 37 49.25 -13.04 -1.43
C ARG A 37 49.80 -13.75 -0.20
N GLY A 38 50.52 -12.99 0.63
CA GLY A 38 51.28 -13.55 1.76
C GLY A 38 50.96 -12.94 3.12
N SER A 39 50.00 -12.01 3.21
CA SER A 39 49.54 -11.52 4.51
C SER A 39 48.79 -12.60 5.27
N SER A 40 48.56 -12.40 6.57
CA SER A 40 47.76 -13.32 7.39
C SER A 40 46.29 -13.44 6.94
N SER A 41 45.81 -12.53 6.10
CA SER A 41 44.48 -12.56 5.47
C SER A 41 44.54 -12.95 3.98
N GLY A 42 45.69 -13.43 3.49
CA GLY A 42 45.93 -13.73 2.07
C GLY A 42 45.88 -12.50 1.17
N GLY A 43 46.13 -11.32 1.73
CA GLY A 43 46.28 -10.06 1.00
C GLY A 43 47.70 -9.83 0.50
N THR A 44 47.83 -8.84 -0.38
CA THR A 44 49.11 -8.38 -0.95
C THR A 44 49.84 -7.40 -0.02
N ALA A 45 51.07 -7.00 -0.39
CA ALA A 45 51.82 -5.93 0.29
C ALA A 45 51.01 -4.63 0.46
N LEU A 46 50.16 -4.30 -0.52
CA LEU A 46 49.28 -3.13 -0.47
C LEU A 46 48.17 -3.26 0.59
N HIS A 47 47.62 -4.46 0.78
CA HIS A 47 46.63 -4.72 1.84
C HIS A 47 47.25 -4.51 3.22
N GLU A 48 48.44 -5.08 3.46
CA GLU A 48 49.14 -4.95 4.75
C GLU A 48 49.52 -3.49 5.06
N ALA A 49 50.01 -2.75 4.06
CA ALA A 49 50.39 -1.34 4.23
C ALA A 49 49.19 -0.43 4.55
N ILE A 50 48.03 -0.66 3.91
CA ILE A 50 46.77 0.05 4.20
C ILE A 50 46.22 -0.37 5.56
N GLU A 51 46.31 -1.67 5.89
CA GLU A 51 45.83 -2.21 7.17
C GLU A 51 46.51 -1.49 8.34
N ARG A 52 47.83 -1.24 8.20
CA ARG A 52 48.69 -0.55 9.16
C ARG A 52 48.71 0.97 9.04
N LYS A 53 47.94 1.56 8.12
CA LYS A 53 47.88 3.01 7.85
C LYS A 53 49.23 3.64 7.49
N GLN A 54 50.12 2.91 6.83
CA GLN A 54 51.47 3.37 6.47
C GLN A 54 51.45 4.18 5.18
N LEU A 55 51.01 5.44 5.25
CA LEU A 55 50.79 6.32 4.09
C LEU A 55 51.99 6.36 3.11
N HIS A 56 53.20 6.56 3.62
CA HIS A 56 54.42 6.62 2.80
C HIS A 56 54.65 5.33 2.00
N ILE A 57 54.50 4.17 2.66
CA ILE A 57 54.69 2.86 2.02
C ILE A 57 53.60 2.60 0.98
N VAL A 58 52.36 2.96 1.28
CA VAL A 58 51.25 2.83 0.31
C VAL A 58 51.53 3.68 -0.93
N GLU A 59 52.04 4.90 -0.77
CA GLU A 59 52.36 5.77 -1.91
C GLU A 59 53.47 5.20 -2.80
N GLU A 60 54.51 4.63 -2.21
CA GLU A 60 55.59 4.01 -2.96
C GLU A 60 55.16 2.71 -3.64
N LEU A 61 54.37 1.85 -2.96
CA LEU A 61 53.77 0.66 -3.58
C LEU A 61 52.85 1.04 -4.75
N LEU A 62 52.05 2.10 -4.60
CA LEU A 62 51.21 2.61 -5.67
C LEU A 62 51.99 3.16 -6.87
N LYS A 63 53.30 3.47 -6.76
CA LYS A 63 54.13 3.81 -7.93
C LYS A 63 54.57 2.56 -8.70
N LEU A 64 54.79 1.45 -7.99
CA LEU A 64 55.35 0.21 -8.54
C LEU A 64 54.29 -0.72 -9.15
N MET A 65 53.05 -0.68 -8.63
CA MET A 65 51.98 -1.58 -9.09
C MET A 65 51.42 -1.18 -10.47
N THR A 66 50.65 -2.06 -11.11
CA THR A 66 49.83 -1.76 -12.29
C THR A 66 48.37 -1.48 -11.90
N GLU A 67 47.50 -1.15 -12.87
CA GLU A 67 46.06 -0.97 -12.61
C GLU A 67 45.39 -2.27 -12.15
N LYS A 68 45.78 -3.41 -12.75
CA LYS A 68 45.23 -4.74 -12.45
C LYS A 68 45.63 -5.23 -11.06
N ASP A 69 46.82 -4.87 -10.60
CA ASP A 69 47.30 -5.27 -9.27
C ASP A 69 46.47 -4.63 -8.14
N LEU A 70 45.77 -3.52 -8.41
CA LEU A 70 44.86 -2.88 -7.46
C LEU A 70 43.50 -3.61 -7.33
N GLU A 71 43.21 -4.53 -8.24
CA GLU A 71 41.95 -5.30 -8.26
C GLU A 71 42.07 -6.65 -7.56
N ILE A 72 43.27 -7.02 -7.10
CA ILE A 72 43.53 -8.28 -6.38
C ILE A 72 42.77 -8.26 -5.06
N ASP A 73 42.02 -9.33 -4.82
CA ASP A 73 41.28 -9.58 -3.60
C ASP A 73 42.09 -10.45 -2.63
N ASP A 74 41.88 -10.23 -1.33
CA ASP A 74 42.40 -11.09 -0.26
C ASP A 74 41.55 -12.38 -0.10
N ASP A 75 41.84 -13.22 0.90
CA ASP A 75 41.10 -14.47 1.13
C ASP A 75 39.65 -14.23 1.55
N LEU A 76 39.34 -13.02 2.03
CA LEU A 76 38.00 -12.58 2.40
C LEU A 76 37.24 -11.97 1.20
N GLY A 77 37.87 -11.89 0.03
CA GLY A 77 37.28 -11.33 -1.18
C GLY A 77 37.22 -9.80 -1.18
N PHE A 78 38.07 -9.12 -0.38
CA PHE A 78 38.16 -7.67 -0.32
C PHE A 78 39.44 -7.16 -0.96
N THR A 79 39.35 -6.05 -1.71
CA THR A 79 40.53 -5.35 -2.23
C THR A 79 41.15 -4.45 -1.17
N ALA A 80 42.42 -4.13 -1.38
CA ALA A 80 43.12 -3.03 -0.72
C ALA A 80 42.32 -1.71 -0.75
N PHE A 81 41.60 -1.46 -1.85
CA PHE A 81 40.72 -0.30 -2.01
C PHE A 81 39.56 -0.31 -1.01
N PHE A 82 38.93 -1.47 -0.78
CA PHE A 82 37.88 -1.62 0.23
C PHE A 82 38.36 -1.22 1.64
N TYR A 83 39.54 -1.70 2.04
CA TYR A 83 40.12 -1.36 3.35
C TYR A 83 40.45 0.14 3.47
N ALA A 84 40.91 0.78 2.37
CA ALA A 84 41.14 2.22 2.35
C ALA A 84 39.85 3.04 2.55
N LEU A 85 38.72 2.57 1.98
CA LEU A 85 37.40 3.15 2.19
C LEU A 85 36.93 2.98 3.63
N LEU A 86 37.05 1.78 4.17
CA LEU A 86 36.63 1.46 5.54
C LEU A 86 37.38 2.31 6.58
N LYS A 87 38.69 2.50 6.37
CA LYS A 87 39.55 3.27 7.29
C LYS A 87 39.54 4.79 7.04
N GLY A 88 38.85 5.27 6.02
CA GLY A 88 38.73 6.71 5.76
C GLY A 88 39.98 7.38 5.20
N MET A 89 40.81 6.65 4.45
CA MET A 89 42.10 7.16 3.97
C MET A 89 41.93 7.99 2.68
N ALA A 90 41.34 9.19 2.79
CA ALA A 90 40.91 10.00 1.64
C ALA A 90 42.02 10.27 0.59
N ALA A 91 43.23 10.61 1.04
CA ALA A 91 44.37 10.85 0.16
C ALA A 91 44.77 9.61 -0.65
N ILE A 92 44.72 8.43 -0.03
CA ILE A 92 45.04 7.15 -0.67
C ILE A 92 43.93 6.76 -1.64
N VAL A 93 42.66 6.89 -1.22
CA VAL A 93 41.50 6.62 -2.09
C VAL A 93 41.55 7.47 -3.35
N ALA A 94 41.86 8.76 -3.24
CA ALA A 94 42.02 9.65 -4.39
C ALA A 94 43.17 9.19 -5.33
N LYS A 95 44.31 8.77 -4.77
CA LYS A 95 45.45 8.25 -5.55
C LYS A 95 45.13 6.92 -6.25
N MET A 96 44.44 5.99 -5.56
CA MET A 96 44.02 4.71 -6.12
C MET A 96 43.01 4.90 -7.27
N VAL A 97 41.99 5.75 -7.08
CA VAL A 97 40.98 6.05 -8.12
C VAL A 97 41.58 6.79 -9.32
N LYS A 98 42.57 7.66 -9.08
CA LYS A 98 43.30 8.31 -10.17
C LYS A 98 44.07 7.30 -11.03
N LYS A 99 44.60 6.25 -10.39
CA LYS A 99 45.39 5.21 -11.05
C LYS A 99 44.54 4.15 -11.73
N ASN A 100 43.48 3.66 -11.09
CA ASN A 100 42.51 2.76 -11.70
C ASN A 100 41.09 3.31 -11.51
N LYS A 101 40.51 3.78 -12.61
CA LYS A 101 39.16 4.39 -12.64
C LYS A 101 38.06 3.35 -12.42
N ASN A 102 38.29 2.08 -12.74
CA ASN A 102 37.29 1.01 -12.62
C ASN A 102 37.01 0.63 -11.15
N LEU A 103 37.87 1.06 -10.21
CA LEU A 103 37.66 0.83 -8.79
C LEU A 103 36.36 1.47 -8.28
N VAL A 104 35.90 2.57 -8.88
CA VAL A 104 34.64 3.23 -8.47
C VAL A 104 33.39 2.44 -8.88
N THR A 105 33.53 1.52 -9.85
CA THR A 105 32.44 0.68 -10.34
C THR A 105 32.49 -0.75 -9.78
N LYS A 106 33.55 -1.12 -9.04
CA LYS A 106 33.68 -2.46 -8.44
C LYS A 106 32.62 -2.64 -7.34
N ARG A 107 31.86 -3.74 -7.41
CA ARG A 107 30.91 -4.12 -6.37
C ARG A 107 31.56 -5.08 -5.38
N PHE A 108 31.33 -4.83 -4.10
CA PHE A 108 31.85 -5.68 -3.04
C PHE A 108 30.83 -6.78 -2.72
N THR A 109 30.91 -7.88 -3.45
CA THR A 109 29.97 -9.03 -3.38
C THR A 109 29.86 -9.59 -1.96
N ASN A 110 30.99 -9.71 -1.25
CA ASN A 110 31.04 -10.18 0.15
C ASN A 110 30.56 -9.13 1.18
N SER A 111 30.21 -7.92 0.75
CA SER A 111 29.64 -6.84 1.58
C SER A 111 28.28 -6.40 1.05
N LYS A 112 27.35 -7.35 0.87
CA LYS A 112 25.97 -7.11 0.40
C LYS A 112 25.91 -6.43 -0.97
N ASP A 113 26.86 -6.74 -1.86
CA ASP A 113 26.94 -6.20 -3.21
C ASP A 113 26.96 -4.65 -3.28
N ARG A 114 27.56 -4.01 -2.27
CA ARG A 114 27.60 -2.54 -2.13
C ARG A 114 28.60 -1.90 -3.08
N THR A 115 28.27 -0.69 -3.54
CA THR A 115 29.19 0.19 -4.28
C THR A 115 30.18 0.88 -3.35
N PRO A 116 31.33 1.38 -3.86
CA PRO A 116 32.32 2.12 -3.09
C PRO A 116 31.78 3.36 -2.40
N VAL A 117 30.83 4.05 -3.06
CA VAL A 117 30.12 5.20 -2.49
C VAL A 117 29.36 4.79 -1.23
N LEU A 118 28.62 3.68 -1.28
CA LEU A 118 27.85 3.18 -0.14
C LEU A 118 28.73 2.69 1.01
N VAL A 119 29.87 2.07 0.72
CA VAL A 119 30.83 1.68 1.76
C VAL A 119 31.36 2.93 2.48
N ALA A 120 31.78 3.96 1.74
CA ALA A 120 32.24 5.21 2.35
C ALA A 120 31.15 5.90 3.20
N CYS A 121 29.89 5.89 2.73
CA CYS A 121 28.75 6.42 3.49
C CYS A 121 28.49 5.62 4.77
N GLY A 122 28.43 4.28 4.68
CA GLY A 122 28.11 3.41 5.82
C GLY A 122 29.12 3.49 6.96
N TRP A 123 30.36 3.89 6.67
CA TRP A 123 31.42 4.12 7.66
C TRP A 123 31.63 5.61 8.01
N GLY A 124 30.81 6.51 7.47
CA GLY A 124 30.80 7.94 7.82
C GLY A 124 31.88 8.80 7.14
N HIS A 125 32.55 8.30 6.10
CA HIS A 125 33.65 8.99 5.40
C HIS A 125 33.15 9.89 4.28
N TRP A 126 32.47 10.98 4.65
CA TRP A 126 31.70 11.83 3.72
C TRP A 126 32.52 12.52 2.63
N GLU A 127 33.77 12.90 2.92
CA GLU A 127 34.66 13.51 1.93
C GLU A 127 34.97 12.52 0.80
N ILE A 128 35.17 11.26 1.17
CA ILE A 128 35.42 10.16 0.24
C ILE A 128 34.15 9.83 -0.53
N ALA A 129 33.00 9.74 0.15
CA ALA A 129 31.72 9.49 -0.50
C ALA A 129 31.39 10.55 -1.57
N ARG A 130 31.60 11.85 -1.26
CA ARG A 130 31.40 12.94 -2.22
C ARG A 130 32.36 12.85 -3.41
N PHE A 131 33.63 12.56 -3.13
CA PHE A 131 34.63 12.36 -4.18
C PHE A 131 34.25 11.21 -5.12
N LEU A 132 33.86 10.06 -4.57
CA LEU A 132 33.45 8.89 -5.35
C LEU A 132 32.15 9.13 -6.11
N TYR A 133 31.17 9.79 -5.50
CA TYR A 133 29.90 10.14 -6.15
C TYR A 133 30.13 10.96 -7.43
N SER A 134 31.05 11.94 -7.39
CA SER A 134 31.39 12.75 -8.56
C SER A 134 32.07 11.97 -9.70
N ARG A 135 32.57 10.76 -9.42
CA ARG A 135 33.34 9.91 -10.35
C ARG A 135 32.61 8.64 -10.75
N THR A 136 31.48 8.32 -10.12
CA THR A 136 30.73 7.09 -10.35
C THR A 136 29.63 7.33 -11.40
N PRO A 137 29.57 6.53 -12.48
CA PRO A 137 28.51 6.63 -13.47
C PRO A 137 27.11 6.42 -12.87
N ILE A 138 26.13 7.17 -13.34
CA ILE A 138 24.77 7.18 -12.76
C ILE A 138 24.07 5.82 -12.80
N HIS A 139 24.33 5.01 -13.85
CA HIS A 139 23.73 3.68 -13.99
C HIS A 139 24.19 2.70 -12.90
N VAL A 140 25.41 2.88 -12.36
CA VAL A 140 25.95 2.07 -11.26
C VAL A 140 25.24 2.43 -9.95
N LEU A 141 24.94 3.71 -9.72
CA LEU A 141 24.20 4.20 -8.55
C LEU A 141 22.73 3.76 -8.55
N THR A 142 22.13 3.55 -9.72
CA THR A 142 20.71 3.14 -9.84
C THR A 142 20.47 1.64 -9.68
N GLN A 143 21.52 0.83 -9.72
CA GLN A 143 21.42 -0.62 -9.50
C GLN A 143 21.46 -1.00 -8.01
N ASP A 144 21.72 -0.04 -7.13
CA ASP A 144 21.69 -0.24 -5.68
C ASP A 144 20.25 -0.24 -5.18
N LYS A 145 19.60 -1.42 -5.18
CA LYS A 145 18.20 -1.62 -4.78
C LYS A 145 17.83 -0.98 -3.42
N ASN A 146 18.80 -0.81 -2.52
CA ASN A 146 18.62 -0.18 -1.19
C ASN A 146 19.46 1.09 -0.96
N GLY A 147 20.43 1.39 -1.83
CA GLY A 147 21.49 2.37 -1.54
C GLY A 147 21.08 3.83 -1.73
N ARG A 148 20.18 4.09 -2.69
CA ARG A 148 19.69 5.45 -2.97
C ARG A 148 18.88 6.02 -1.81
N ASP A 149 18.11 5.16 -1.14
CA ASP A 149 17.27 5.52 -0.01
C ASP A 149 18.09 5.63 1.29
N ASP A 150 19.10 4.79 1.47
CA ASP A 150 20.00 4.81 2.64
C ASP A 150 20.90 6.06 2.67
N ILE A 151 21.49 6.46 1.53
CA ILE A 151 22.27 7.70 1.44
C ILE A 151 21.37 8.92 1.67
N GLY A 152 20.18 8.93 1.06
CA GLY A 152 19.23 10.03 1.24
C GLY A 152 18.78 10.17 2.70
N TRP A 153 18.55 9.05 3.38
CA TRP A 153 18.15 9.02 4.78
C TRP A 153 19.24 9.51 5.74
N ASP A 154 20.47 9.02 5.60
CA ASP A 154 21.60 9.45 6.45
C ASP A 154 21.91 10.94 6.25
N LEU A 155 21.81 11.41 5.01
CA LEU A 155 21.99 12.82 4.66
C LEU A 155 20.87 13.69 5.26
N LEU A 156 19.62 13.21 5.26
CA LEU A 156 18.48 13.89 5.87
C LEU A 156 18.54 13.91 7.40
N GLN A 157 19.04 12.85 8.04
CA GLN A 157 19.27 12.86 9.48
C GLN A 157 20.30 13.92 9.89
N LYS A 158 21.38 14.05 9.12
CA LYS A 158 22.48 14.98 9.41
C LYS A 158 22.19 16.42 8.99
N TYR A 159 21.46 16.60 7.88
CA TYR A 159 21.06 17.90 7.35
C TYR A 159 19.56 17.94 7.00
N PRO A 160 18.68 17.94 8.01
CA PRO A 160 17.22 17.91 7.81
C PRO A 160 16.65 19.03 6.93
N LYS A 161 17.32 20.19 6.87
CA LYS A 161 16.93 21.32 5.99
C LYS A 161 16.94 20.97 4.51
N LEU A 162 17.69 19.95 4.09
CA LEU A 162 17.75 19.49 2.70
C LEU A 162 16.39 19.01 2.19
N ALA A 163 15.52 18.49 3.06
CA ALA A 163 14.15 18.12 2.68
C ALA A 163 13.31 19.29 2.17
N LEU A 164 13.68 20.52 2.54
CA LEU A 164 13.01 21.77 2.18
C LEU A 164 13.79 22.57 1.11
N THR A 165 14.83 21.98 0.52
CA THR A 165 15.59 22.60 -0.56
C THR A 165 15.05 22.18 -1.93
N GLU A 166 15.21 23.05 -2.91
CA GLU A 166 14.79 22.80 -4.28
C GLU A 166 15.72 21.76 -4.93
N ASN A 167 15.14 20.69 -5.47
CA ASN A 167 15.91 19.77 -6.29
C ASN A 167 16.20 20.41 -7.66
N TYR A 168 17.48 20.64 -7.95
CA TYR A 168 17.96 21.21 -9.23
C TYR A 168 17.47 20.44 -10.47
N SER A 169 17.11 19.15 -10.35
CA SER A 169 16.70 18.34 -11.50
C SER A 169 15.18 18.31 -11.77
N LEU A 170 14.34 18.65 -10.79
CA LEU A 170 12.88 18.43 -10.84
C LEU A 170 12.05 19.65 -10.42
N GLY A 171 12.67 20.74 -9.94
CA GLY A 171 11.97 21.95 -9.50
C GLY A 171 11.03 21.72 -8.29
N HIS A 172 11.20 20.60 -7.59
CA HIS A 172 10.38 20.20 -6.45
C HIS A 172 11.27 19.88 -5.24
N SER A 173 10.79 20.20 -4.04
CA SER A 173 11.46 19.78 -2.81
C SER A 173 11.29 18.28 -2.56
N PRO A 174 12.24 17.59 -1.90
CA PRO A 174 12.06 16.20 -1.48
C PRO A 174 10.77 15.96 -0.69
N LEU A 175 10.34 16.96 0.11
CA LEU A 175 9.05 16.93 0.80
C LEU A 175 7.85 16.90 -0.16
N ASN A 176 7.88 17.70 -1.23
CA ASN A 176 6.85 17.68 -2.28
C ASN A 176 6.79 16.34 -3.01
N THR A 177 7.95 15.70 -3.21
CA THR A 177 8.02 14.34 -3.77
C THR A 177 7.43 13.32 -2.80
N LEU A 178 7.72 13.41 -1.51
CA LEU A 178 7.13 12.53 -0.48
C LEU A 178 5.60 12.70 -0.38
N ALA A 179 5.11 13.94 -0.43
CA ALA A 179 3.69 14.25 -0.48
C ALA A 179 3.03 13.76 -1.78
N GLY A 180 3.76 13.72 -2.89
CA GLY A 180 3.29 13.20 -4.18
C GLY A 180 3.50 11.70 -4.43
N LEU A 181 4.25 10.98 -3.59
CA LEU A 181 4.57 9.57 -3.82
C LEU A 181 3.38 8.67 -3.51
N HIS A 182 2.98 7.79 -4.45
CA HIS A 182 1.90 6.82 -4.19
C HIS A 182 2.32 5.81 -3.12
N SER A 183 1.40 5.42 -2.24
CA SER A 183 1.62 4.45 -1.15
C SER A 183 2.72 4.86 -0.17
N ALA A 184 2.98 6.16 -0.03
CA ALA A 184 3.97 6.65 0.94
C ALA A 184 3.53 6.38 2.39
N PHE A 185 2.21 6.42 2.63
CA PHE A 185 1.60 6.24 3.95
C PHE A 185 0.43 5.24 3.90
N PRO A 186 0.14 4.55 5.02
CA PRO A 186 -0.96 3.58 5.10
C PRO A 186 -2.33 4.20 4.79
N SER A 187 -2.54 5.48 5.10
CA SER A 187 -3.84 6.12 4.91
C SER A 187 -4.31 6.20 3.46
N GLU A 188 -3.38 6.20 2.50
CA GLU A 188 -3.61 6.29 1.04
C GLU A 188 -4.15 4.98 0.47
N VAL A 189 -3.93 3.85 1.15
CA VAL A 189 -4.36 2.53 0.70
C VAL A 189 -5.88 2.39 0.83
N ARG A 190 -6.60 2.73 -0.25
CA ARG A 190 -8.06 2.60 -0.39
C ARG A 190 -8.44 1.16 -0.74
N LEU A 191 -8.33 0.25 0.22
CA LEU A 191 -8.84 -1.12 0.07
C LEU A 191 -10.33 -1.16 0.35
N SER A 192 -11.09 -1.88 -0.50
CA SER A 192 -12.48 -2.24 -0.22
C SER A 192 -12.58 -3.06 1.06
N CYS A 193 -13.78 -3.13 1.65
CA CYS A 193 -14.00 -3.77 2.95
C CYS A 193 -13.49 -5.22 2.98
N TRP A 194 -13.73 -5.97 1.91
CA TRP A 194 -13.24 -7.33 1.73
C TRP A 194 -11.76 -7.44 1.41
N GLN A 195 -11.27 -6.52 0.58
CA GLN A 195 -9.84 -6.43 0.32
C GLN A 195 -9.08 -6.21 1.63
N ARG A 196 -9.58 -5.42 2.60
CA ARG A 196 -8.95 -5.28 3.93
C ARG A 196 -8.87 -6.59 4.71
N LEU A 197 -9.90 -7.42 4.64
CA LEU A 197 -9.93 -8.72 5.32
C LEU A 197 -8.90 -9.70 4.74
N ILE A 198 -8.67 -9.63 3.42
CA ILE A 198 -7.69 -10.45 2.69
C ILE A 198 -6.27 -9.87 2.83
N TYR A 199 -6.14 -8.54 2.73
CA TYR A 199 -4.88 -7.81 2.73
C TYR A 199 -4.11 -7.94 4.05
N ASN A 200 -4.81 -8.12 5.18
CA ASN A 200 -4.19 -8.38 6.48
C ASN A 200 -3.44 -9.73 6.56
N ARG A 201 -3.54 -10.61 5.57
CA ARG A 201 -3.01 -12.00 5.61
C ARG A 201 -1.76 -12.25 4.74
N ILE A 202 -1.23 -11.26 4.01
CA ILE A 202 -0.18 -11.47 2.98
C ILE A 202 1.23 -10.99 3.45
N HIS A 203 2.27 -11.76 3.11
CA HIS A 203 3.68 -11.56 3.52
C HIS A 203 4.33 -10.25 3.00
N ASP A 204 3.83 -9.69 1.90
CA ASP A 204 4.29 -8.42 1.30
C ASP A 204 4.06 -7.17 2.19
N LEU A 205 3.34 -7.34 3.31
CA LEU A 205 3.11 -6.31 4.31
C LEU A 205 4.39 -5.84 5.02
N HIS A 206 5.42 -6.68 5.14
CA HIS A 206 6.60 -6.31 5.93
C HIS A 206 7.41 -5.18 5.27
N GLU A 207 7.71 -5.30 3.97
CA GLU A 207 8.47 -4.28 3.25
C GLU A 207 7.67 -2.97 3.09
N ILE A 208 6.37 -3.07 2.84
CA ILE A 208 5.48 -1.89 2.76
C ILE A 208 5.39 -1.16 4.11
N ARG A 209 5.25 -1.90 5.22
CA ARG A 209 5.26 -1.31 6.57
C ARG A 209 6.60 -0.64 6.89
N LEU A 210 7.71 -1.27 6.54
CA LEU A 210 9.05 -0.71 6.76
C LEU A 210 9.23 0.61 5.98
N GLY A 211 8.73 0.66 4.75
CA GLY A 211 8.70 1.88 3.92
C GLY A 211 7.84 3.00 4.53
N HIS A 212 6.65 2.66 5.04
CA HIS A 212 5.77 3.62 5.73
C HIS A 212 6.41 4.19 7.00
N ASP A 213 7.01 3.34 7.83
CA ASP A 213 7.69 3.77 9.07
C ASP A 213 8.85 4.71 8.77
N ARG A 214 9.63 4.40 7.73
CA ARG A 214 10.73 5.26 7.26
C ARG A 214 10.22 6.62 6.78
N ASN A 215 9.19 6.65 5.94
CA ASN A 215 8.58 7.90 5.45
C ASN A 215 8.02 8.76 6.59
N LEU A 216 7.45 8.14 7.62
CA LEU A 216 6.98 8.83 8.81
C LEU A 216 8.13 9.42 9.62
N GLN A 217 9.25 8.71 9.75
CA GLN A 217 10.45 9.23 10.41
C GLN A 217 11.05 10.43 9.65
N ILE A 218 11.11 10.36 8.32
CA ILE A 218 11.52 11.51 7.48
C ILE A 218 10.63 12.71 7.77
N LEU A 219 9.31 12.52 7.76
CA LEU A 219 8.38 13.60 8.01
C LEU A 219 8.58 14.23 9.40
N ARG A 220 8.79 13.41 10.43
CA ARG A 220 9.05 13.89 11.80
C ARG A 220 10.31 14.74 11.88
N LEU A 221 11.39 14.32 11.23
CA LEU A 221 12.63 15.11 11.17
C LEU A 221 12.40 16.47 10.50
N VAL A 222 11.63 16.51 9.40
CA VAL A 222 11.27 17.78 8.74
C VAL A 222 10.41 18.65 9.66
N CYS A 223 9.42 18.07 10.32
CA CYS A 223 8.57 18.75 11.29
C CYS A 223 9.37 19.36 12.45
N ASP A 224 10.38 18.66 12.95
CA ASP A 224 11.27 19.17 14.00
C ASP A 224 12.07 20.39 13.54
N VAL A 225 12.51 20.43 12.28
CA VAL A 225 13.17 21.60 11.68
C VAL A 225 12.23 22.79 11.61
N VAL A 226 11.02 22.57 11.12
CA VAL A 226 9.98 23.60 10.97
C VAL A 226 9.62 24.19 12.34
N LYS A 227 9.62 23.36 13.39
CA LYS A 227 9.38 23.80 14.76
C LYS A 227 10.52 24.66 15.32
N ARG A 228 11.78 24.35 14.97
CA ARG A 228 12.98 25.00 15.52
C ARG A 228 13.46 26.20 14.72
N THR A 229 13.02 26.37 13.47
CA THR A 229 13.53 27.40 12.56
C THR A 229 12.40 28.14 11.86
N ASN A 230 12.53 29.46 11.76
CA ASN A 230 11.65 30.26 10.90
C ASN A 230 11.98 29.94 9.44
N LEU A 231 10.99 29.44 8.71
CA LEU A 231 11.10 29.16 7.28
C LEU A 231 11.18 30.48 6.50
N TYR A 232 12.04 30.53 5.47
CA TYR A 232 11.98 31.62 4.50
C TYR A 232 10.82 31.40 3.52
N ARG A 233 10.36 32.46 2.85
CA ARG A 233 9.17 32.47 1.98
C ARG A 233 9.06 31.24 1.07
N LYS A 234 10.11 30.96 0.29
CA LYS A 234 10.15 29.80 -0.63
C LYS A 234 10.12 28.42 0.07
N GLN A 235 10.59 28.29 1.31
CA GLN A 235 10.38 27.06 2.11
C GLN A 235 8.94 26.92 2.60
N THR A 236 8.30 28.02 2.96
CA THR A 236 6.88 28.04 3.30
C THR A 236 6.05 27.62 2.09
N ASP A 237 6.32 28.18 0.90
CA ASP A 237 5.61 27.82 -0.34
C ASP A 237 5.75 26.31 -0.65
N PHE A 238 6.93 25.72 -0.44
CA PHE A 238 7.13 24.27 -0.58
C PHE A 238 6.35 23.46 0.45
N MET A 239 6.26 23.91 1.69
CA MET A 239 5.48 23.25 2.72
C MET A 239 3.98 23.29 2.39
N GLU A 240 3.46 24.44 1.98
CA GLU A 240 2.06 24.61 1.59
C GLU A 240 1.69 23.73 0.39
N THR A 241 2.55 23.70 -0.62
CA THR A 241 2.39 22.81 -1.79
C THR A 241 2.37 21.34 -1.37
N ALA A 242 3.25 20.93 -0.46
CA ALA A 242 3.30 19.55 0.04
C ALA A 242 2.02 19.19 0.80
N ILE A 243 1.51 20.12 1.62
CA ILE A 243 0.27 19.94 2.38
C ILE A 243 -0.92 19.73 1.43
N PHE A 244 -1.09 20.57 0.40
CA PHE A 244 -2.18 20.39 -0.56
C PHE A 244 -2.09 19.06 -1.31
N ARG A 245 -0.91 18.67 -1.78
CA ARG A 245 -0.70 17.35 -2.42
C ARG A 245 -1.01 16.19 -1.48
N ALA A 246 -0.65 16.32 -0.21
CA ALA A 246 -0.96 15.32 0.82
C ALA A 246 -2.46 15.22 1.07
N VAL A 247 -3.18 16.35 1.09
CA VAL A 247 -4.65 16.40 1.20
C VAL A 247 -5.29 15.73 -0.01
N GLU A 248 -4.92 16.13 -1.23
CA GLU A 248 -5.45 15.57 -2.49
C GLU A 248 -5.36 14.04 -2.53
N ARG A 249 -4.29 13.48 -1.93
CA ARG A 249 -4.01 12.04 -1.88
C ARG A 249 -4.49 11.34 -0.60
N GLY A 250 -5.05 12.07 0.35
CA GLY A 250 -5.58 11.47 1.59
C GLY A 250 -4.52 11.00 2.58
N LYS A 251 -3.35 11.66 2.65
CA LYS A 251 -2.22 11.33 3.53
C LYS A 251 -2.41 11.90 4.93
N VAL A 252 -3.17 11.20 5.76
CA VAL A 252 -3.62 11.69 7.08
C VAL A 252 -2.46 11.86 8.05
N GLU A 253 -1.50 10.93 8.04
CA GLU A 253 -0.30 10.97 8.86
C GLU A 253 0.52 12.21 8.54
N PHE A 254 0.58 12.58 7.25
CA PHE A 254 1.28 13.78 6.81
C PHE A 254 0.70 15.05 7.45
N ILE A 255 -0.63 15.20 7.37
CA ILE A 255 -1.33 16.34 7.94
C ILE A 255 -1.26 16.33 9.47
N ARG A 256 -1.35 15.15 10.09
CA ARG A 256 -1.29 15.01 11.55
C ARG A 256 0.06 15.44 12.11
N GLU A 257 1.17 14.99 11.53
CA GLU A 257 2.50 15.33 12.05
C GLU A 257 2.84 16.81 11.79
N THR A 258 2.42 17.36 10.65
CA THR A 258 2.58 18.81 10.37
C THR A 258 1.75 19.67 11.33
N CYS A 259 0.51 19.29 11.65
CA CYS A 259 -0.30 19.95 12.68
C CYS A 259 0.34 19.89 14.08
N LYS A 260 0.98 18.76 14.46
CA LYS A 260 1.71 18.66 15.74
C LYS A 260 2.93 19.56 15.81
N ALA A 261 3.61 19.75 14.68
CA ALA A 261 4.81 20.58 14.58
C ALA A 261 4.47 22.06 14.73
N ASN A 262 3.48 22.52 13.96
CA ASN A 262 2.96 23.88 14.01
C ASN A 262 1.51 23.90 13.48
N PRO A 263 0.49 23.97 14.35
CA PRO A 263 -0.91 23.98 13.95
C PRO A 263 -1.24 25.12 12.98
N ARG A 264 -0.58 26.28 13.11
CA ARG A 264 -0.90 27.45 12.29
C ARG A 264 -0.59 27.24 10.81
N ILE A 265 0.39 26.40 10.47
CA ILE A 265 0.77 26.18 9.06
C ILE A 265 -0.41 25.51 8.33
N PRO A 266 -0.81 24.24 8.62
CA PRO A 266 -1.86 23.59 7.84
C PRO A 266 -3.23 24.26 7.97
N LEU A 267 -3.54 24.88 9.12
CA LEU A 267 -4.85 25.49 9.39
C LEU A 267 -5.05 26.84 8.68
N MET A 268 -3.97 27.57 8.40
CA MET A 268 -4.01 28.87 7.71
C MET A 268 -3.52 28.80 6.26
N THR A 269 -2.96 27.66 5.82
CA THR A 269 -2.59 27.45 4.42
C THR A 269 -3.82 27.58 3.52
N MET A 270 -3.72 28.47 2.55
CA MET A 270 -4.73 28.70 1.52
C MET A 270 -4.07 28.67 0.16
N ASP A 271 -4.79 28.20 -0.86
CA ASP A 271 -4.32 28.31 -2.23
C ASP A 271 -4.44 29.75 -2.76
N GLU A 272 -3.97 29.99 -3.99
CA GLU A 272 -4.05 31.30 -4.65
C GLU A 272 -5.49 31.83 -4.78
N ARG A 273 -6.50 30.96 -4.66
CA ARG A 273 -7.93 31.29 -4.73
C ARG A 273 -8.57 31.43 -3.34
N GLY A 274 -7.80 31.30 -2.27
CA GLY A 274 -8.26 31.36 -0.89
C GLY A 274 -8.92 30.07 -0.36
N ARG A 275 -8.81 28.95 -1.08
CA ARG A 275 -9.36 27.65 -0.65
C ARG A 275 -8.45 27.03 0.41
N SER A 276 -9.06 26.53 1.48
CA SER A 276 -8.35 25.85 2.56
C SER A 276 -8.15 24.35 2.27
N ILE A 277 -7.32 23.69 3.08
CA ILE A 277 -7.13 22.24 3.04
C ILE A 277 -8.45 21.44 3.16
N PHE A 278 -9.47 21.99 3.84
CA PHE A 278 -10.77 21.33 3.96
C PHE A 278 -11.59 21.39 2.68
N HIS A 279 -11.41 22.44 1.85
CA HIS A 279 -12.05 22.51 0.54
C HIS A 279 -11.53 21.39 -0.37
N TYR A 280 -10.21 21.22 -0.42
CA TYR A 280 -9.58 20.15 -1.18
C TYR A 280 -9.97 18.77 -0.65
N ALA A 281 -10.08 18.60 0.68
CA ALA A 281 -10.56 17.34 1.25
C ALA A 281 -12.00 17.01 0.81
N VAL A 282 -12.87 18.03 0.70
CA VAL A 282 -14.24 17.90 0.16
C VAL A 282 -14.25 17.54 -1.31
N GLU A 283 -13.50 18.28 -2.13
CA GLU A 283 -13.40 18.11 -3.57
C GLU A 283 -12.81 16.73 -3.94
N CYS A 284 -11.77 16.28 -3.25
CA CYS A 284 -11.09 15.01 -3.51
C CYS A 284 -11.69 13.79 -2.76
N ARG A 285 -12.80 13.95 -2.03
CA ARG A 285 -13.46 12.89 -1.25
C ARG A 285 -12.53 12.19 -0.24
N GLN A 286 -11.79 12.99 0.52
CA GLN A 286 -10.78 12.49 1.46
C GLN A 286 -11.33 12.47 2.88
N GLU A 287 -12.18 11.48 3.18
CA GLU A 287 -12.92 11.35 4.44
C GLU A 287 -12.05 11.45 5.68
N LYS A 288 -10.90 10.76 5.68
CA LYS A 288 -10.03 10.69 6.85
C LYS A 288 -9.31 12.02 7.10
N VAL A 289 -9.04 12.79 6.04
CA VAL A 289 -8.43 14.12 6.16
C VAL A 289 -9.48 15.12 6.63
N PHE A 290 -10.71 15.06 6.09
CA PHE A 290 -11.81 15.91 6.53
C PHE A 290 -12.16 15.68 8.00
N ASN A 291 -12.14 14.42 8.48
CA ASN A 291 -12.36 14.05 9.88
C ASN A 291 -11.40 14.75 10.87
N LEU A 292 -10.24 15.25 10.42
CA LEU A 292 -9.34 16.02 11.27
C LEU A 292 -9.99 17.30 11.81
N ILE A 293 -11.05 17.82 11.15
CA ILE A 293 -11.80 19.00 11.61
C ILE A 293 -12.37 18.82 13.03
N TYR A 294 -12.77 17.60 13.38
CA TYR A 294 -13.34 17.28 14.68
C TYR A 294 -12.29 17.18 15.80
N GLY A 295 -11.01 17.02 15.46
CA GLY A 295 -9.90 17.00 16.42
C GLY A 295 -9.29 18.36 16.74
N ILE A 296 -9.62 19.38 15.95
CA ILE A 296 -9.11 20.74 16.14
C ILE A 296 -9.88 21.40 17.28
N ASN A 297 -9.19 22.24 18.08
CA ASN A 297 -9.81 23.02 19.15
C ASN A 297 -10.94 23.91 18.60
N GLU A 298 -11.87 24.31 19.46
CA GLU A 298 -13.06 25.06 19.03
C GLU A 298 -12.72 26.41 18.40
N TYR A 299 -11.70 27.12 18.92
CA TYR A 299 -11.28 28.42 18.42
C TYR A 299 -10.77 28.36 16.97
N ASP A 300 -9.81 27.47 16.69
CA ASP A 300 -9.23 27.28 15.37
C ASP A 300 -10.25 26.70 14.39
N ARG A 301 -11.11 25.79 14.87
CA ARG A 301 -12.24 25.27 14.07
C ARG A 301 -13.16 26.40 13.63
N ASN A 302 -13.55 27.30 14.54
CA ASN A 302 -14.41 28.43 14.22
C ASN A 302 -13.73 29.41 13.26
N ALA A 303 -12.42 29.61 13.37
CA ALA A 303 -11.67 30.42 12.40
C ALA A 303 -11.70 29.80 11.00
N ILE A 304 -11.50 28.48 10.88
CA ILE A 304 -11.58 27.74 9.62
C ILE A 304 -12.99 27.79 9.05
N LEU A 305 -14.01 27.54 9.87
CA LEU A 305 -15.41 27.56 9.44
C LEU A 305 -15.82 28.95 8.98
N LYS A 306 -15.40 30.03 9.66
CA LYS A 306 -15.64 31.41 9.22
C LYS A 306 -15.08 31.69 7.82
N HIS A 307 -13.91 31.16 7.51
CA HIS A 307 -13.33 31.26 6.16
C HIS A 307 -14.08 30.38 5.16
N ALA A 308 -14.42 29.14 5.54
CA ALA A 308 -15.23 28.24 4.73
C ALA A 308 -16.61 28.83 4.39
N TYR A 309 -17.24 29.58 5.32
CA TYR A 309 -18.52 30.25 5.08
C TYR A 309 -18.47 31.26 3.93
N ARG A 310 -17.33 31.94 3.71
CA ARG A 310 -17.14 32.84 2.57
C ARG A 310 -17.17 32.11 1.22
N PHE A 311 -16.81 30.83 1.24
CA PHE A 311 -16.77 29.93 0.10
C PHE A 311 -17.80 28.80 0.21
N ASN A 312 -18.85 28.97 1.03
CA ASN A 312 -19.82 27.91 1.33
C ASN A 312 -20.44 27.33 0.06
N ASN A 313 -20.80 28.22 -0.88
CA ASN A 313 -21.33 27.85 -2.18
C ASN A 313 -20.35 26.97 -2.96
N THR A 314 -19.04 27.18 -2.82
CA THR A 314 -17.99 26.41 -3.50
C THR A 314 -17.76 25.06 -2.83
N ILE A 315 -17.78 24.96 -1.50
CA ILE A 315 -17.60 23.69 -0.79
C ILE A 315 -18.80 22.76 -0.98
N LEU A 316 -20.02 23.27 -0.78
CA LEU A 316 -21.24 22.48 -1.01
C LEU A 316 -21.36 22.08 -2.48
N HIS A 317 -20.99 22.96 -3.41
CA HIS A 317 -20.90 22.62 -4.82
C HIS A 317 -19.86 21.52 -5.08
N ALA A 318 -18.68 21.59 -4.47
CA ALA A 318 -17.67 20.53 -4.59
C ALA A 318 -18.12 19.21 -3.95
N ALA A 319 -18.87 19.27 -2.85
CA ALA A 319 -19.44 18.10 -2.17
C ALA A 319 -20.54 17.43 -3.01
N GLY A 320 -21.35 18.21 -3.74
CA GLY A 320 -22.40 17.70 -4.62
C GLY A 320 -21.98 17.50 -6.08
N SER A 321 -20.78 17.92 -6.48
CA SER A 321 -20.24 17.65 -7.81
C SER A 321 -19.64 16.24 -7.85
N LEU A 322 -20.00 15.45 -8.85
CA LEU A 322 -19.50 14.08 -9.02
C LEU A 322 -17.97 14.09 -9.17
N SER A 323 -17.26 13.45 -8.23
CA SER A 323 -15.81 13.30 -8.35
C SER A 323 -15.48 12.04 -9.15
N ALA A 324 -14.59 12.14 -10.13
CA ALA A 324 -14.07 11.00 -10.90
C ALA A 324 -13.27 9.98 -10.05
N HIS A 325 -13.09 10.25 -8.76
CA HIS A 325 -12.24 9.47 -7.84
C HIS A 325 -12.98 8.29 -7.17
N LEU A 326 -14.28 8.11 -7.41
CA LEU A 326 -15.11 7.07 -6.79
C LEU A 326 -15.41 5.83 -7.65
N ASN A 327 -14.75 5.68 -8.81
CA ASN A 327 -14.95 4.58 -9.77
C ASN A 327 -14.69 3.16 -9.24
N HIS A 328 -14.39 2.98 -7.95
CA HIS A 328 -14.10 1.70 -7.32
C HIS A 328 -15.30 1.11 -6.53
N ILE A 329 -16.36 1.88 -6.27
CA ILE A 329 -17.52 1.34 -5.55
C ILE A 329 -18.37 0.49 -6.51
N GLN A 330 -18.68 -0.74 -6.11
CA GLN A 330 -19.51 -1.64 -6.92
C GLN A 330 -20.95 -1.12 -7.01
N GLY A 331 -21.37 -0.70 -8.20
CA GLY A 331 -22.75 -0.33 -8.51
C GLY A 331 -23.11 1.13 -8.21
N ALA A 332 -23.77 1.78 -9.18
CA ALA A 332 -24.17 3.19 -9.11
C ALA A 332 -25.03 3.51 -7.88
N ALA A 333 -25.82 2.56 -7.39
CA ALA A 333 -26.66 2.73 -6.20
C ALA A 333 -25.85 2.89 -4.91
N LEU A 334 -24.77 2.10 -4.73
CA LEU A 334 -23.89 2.22 -3.56
C LEU A 334 -22.99 3.46 -3.66
N GLN A 335 -22.59 3.84 -4.86
CA GLN A 335 -21.89 5.10 -5.10
C GLN A 335 -22.78 6.29 -4.72
N MET A 336 -24.04 6.30 -5.16
CA MET A 336 -25.04 7.31 -4.79
C MET A 336 -25.23 7.39 -3.27
N GLN A 337 -25.38 6.24 -2.59
CA GLN A 337 -25.49 6.21 -1.13
C GLN A 337 -24.28 6.86 -0.45
N ARG A 338 -23.06 6.61 -0.94
CA ARG A 338 -21.83 7.18 -0.38
C ARG A 338 -21.69 8.68 -0.64
N GLU A 339 -21.98 9.14 -1.85
CA GLU A 339 -21.97 10.57 -2.19
C GLU A 339 -22.99 11.34 -1.35
N LEU A 340 -24.17 10.77 -1.12
CA LEU A 340 -25.19 11.42 -0.31
C LEU A 340 -24.81 11.46 1.19
N GLN A 341 -24.22 10.38 1.71
CA GLN A 341 -23.66 10.38 3.08
C GLN A 341 -22.55 11.42 3.24
N TRP A 342 -21.70 11.59 2.23
CA TRP A 342 -20.66 12.63 2.19
C TRP A 342 -21.26 14.02 2.23
N PHE A 343 -22.19 14.31 1.31
CA PHE A 343 -22.85 15.60 1.19
C PHE A 343 -23.55 16.01 2.48
N LYS A 344 -24.35 15.11 3.08
CA LYS A 344 -25.08 15.41 4.32
C LYS A 344 -24.19 15.75 5.50
N GLU A 345 -23.00 15.14 5.61
CA GLU A 345 -22.09 15.51 6.69
C GLU A 345 -21.45 16.87 6.44
N VAL A 346 -21.06 17.17 5.20
CA VAL A 346 -20.51 18.48 4.84
C VAL A 346 -21.56 19.57 5.06
N GLU A 347 -22.80 19.34 4.65
CA GLU A 347 -23.94 20.22 4.86
C GLU A 347 -24.22 20.47 6.35
N ARG A 348 -24.17 19.41 7.17
CA ARG A 348 -24.36 19.51 8.63
C ARG A 348 -23.36 20.47 9.28
N ILE A 349 -22.15 20.59 8.73
CA ILE A 349 -21.12 21.50 9.24
C ILE A 349 -21.30 22.92 8.67
N LEU A 350 -21.75 23.05 7.43
CA LEU A 350 -21.74 24.32 6.67
C LEU A 350 -23.10 25.00 6.53
N SER A 351 -24.09 24.56 7.32
CA SER A 351 -25.50 24.96 7.31
C SER A 351 -26.29 24.41 6.12
N PRO A 352 -27.59 24.09 6.32
CA PRO A 352 -28.41 23.42 5.30
C PRO A 352 -28.69 24.31 4.09
N ARG A 353 -28.58 23.73 2.89
CA ARG A 353 -29.02 24.33 1.62
C ARG A 353 -29.40 23.24 0.64
N ASP A 354 -30.55 23.42 0.00
CA ASP A 354 -31.02 22.55 -1.07
C ASP A 354 -30.07 22.61 -2.27
N PHE A 355 -29.52 21.46 -2.67
CA PHE A 355 -28.59 21.37 -3.80
C PHE A 355 -29.01 20.29 -4.79
N GLU A 356 -29.14 20.66 -6.07
CA GLU A 356 -29.80 19.83 -7.10
C GLU A 356 -28.86 18.91 -7.91
N ASN A 357 -27.55 18.89 -7.66
CA ASN A 357 -26.61 18.22 -8.59
C ASN A 357 -26.58 16.68 -8.54
N HIS A 358 -27.26 16.03 -7.58
CA HIS A 358 -27.26 14.56 -7.50
C HIS A 358 -28.25 13.88 -8.46
N LYS A 359 -29.10 14.63 -9.19
CA LYS A 359 -30.16 14.09 -10.06
C LYS A 359 -29.65 13.04 -11.08
N ALA A 360 -28.47 13.24 -11.66
CA ALA A 360 -27.92 12.31 -12.65
C ALA A 360 -27.50 10.96 -12.02
N LEU A 361 -26.78 11.00 -10.89
CA LEU A 361 -26.34 9.80 -10.18
C LEU A 361 -27.51 9.07 -9.50
N MET A 362 -28.52 9.81 -9.05
CA MET A 362 -29.78 9.23 -8.57
C MET A 362 -30.45 8.40 -9.66
N LYS A 363 -30.54 8.94 -10.88
CA LYS A 363 -31.16 8.24 -12.00
C LYS A 363 -30.38 6.98 -12.35
N GLU A 364 -29.04 7.05 -12.40
CA GLU A 364 -28.18 5.89 -12.65
C GLU A 364 -28.30 4.83 -11.53
N GLY A 365 -28.34 5.27 -10.27
CA GLY A 365 -28.57 4.42 -9.11
C GLY A 365 -29.95 3.77 -9.13
N GLU A 366 -30.99 4.51 -9.51
CA GLU A 366 -32.36 4.02 -9.71
C GLU A 366 -32.41 2.94 -10.79
N GLU A 367 -31.86 3.22 -11.98
CA GLU A 367 -31.80 2.27 -13.09
C GLU A 367 -31.05 1.00 -12.69
N SER A 368 -29.91 1.14 -12.00
CA SER A 368 -29.12 0.02 -11.49
C SER A 368 -29.90 -0.85 -10.48
N MET A 369 -30.59 -0.22 -9.51
CA MET A 369 -31.41 -0.94 -8.55
C MET A 369 -32.61 -1.62 -9.19
N LYS A 370 -33.30 -0.94 -10.13
CA LYS A 370 -34.43 -1.50 -10.86
C LYS A 370 -34.02 -2.68 -11.72
N GLY A 371 -32.89 -2.60 -12.41
CA GLY A 371 -32.33 -3.71 -13.19
C GLY A 371 -32.08 -4.92 -12.29
N THR A 372 -31.38 -4.72 -11.17
CA THR A 372 -31.07 -5.79 -10.21
C THR A 372 -32.35 -6.40 -9.61
N ALA A 373 -33.29 -5.56 -9.17
CA ALA A 373 -34.56 -6.01 -8.59
C ALA A 373 -35.41 -6.79 -9.61
N THR A 374 -35.44 -6.37 -10.88
CA THR A 374 -36.16 -7.07 -11.95
C THR A 374 -35.56 -8.46 -12.18
N SER A 375 -34.23 -8.56 -12.33
CA SER A 375 -33.56 -9.85 -12.51
C SER A 375 -33.81 -10.79 -11.33
N CYS A 376 -33.71 -10.29 -10.10
CA CYS A 376 -33.95 -11.11 -8.91
C CYS A 376 -35.43 -11.50 -8.75
N THR A 377 -36.37 -10.64 -9.17
CA THR A 377 -37.80 -10.96 -9.20
C THR A 377 -38.08 -12.10 -10.15
N VAL A 378 -37.47 -12.12 -11.34
CA VAL A 378 -37.61 -13.21 -12.31
C VAL A 378 -37.09 -14.52 -11.73
N VAL A 379 -35.89 -14.52 -11.12
CA VAL A 379 -35.32 -15.71 -10.47
C VAL A 379 -36.23 -16.19 -9.33
N GLY A 380 -36.70 -15.28 -8.47
CA GLY A 380 -37.61 -15.62 -7.39
C GLY A 380 -38.94 -16.21 -7.90
N ALA A 381 -39.53 -15.64 -8.95
CA ALA A 381 -40.75 -16.16 -9.55
C ALA A 381 -40.56 -17.57 -10.15
N LEU A 382 -39.43 -17.82 -10.82
CA LEU A 382 -39.08 -19.16 -11.32
C LEU A 382 -38.92 -20.17 -10.19
N ILE A 383 -38.32 -19.78 -9.07
CA ILE A 383 -38.23 -20.64 -7.89
C ILE A 383 -39.63 -20.94 -7.35
N VAL A 384 -40.51 -19.93 -7.23
CA VAL A 384 -41.89 -20.14 -6.77
C VAL A 384 -42.61 -21.14 -7.66
N THR A 385 -42.51 -21.02 -8.99
CA THR A 385 -43.20 -21.94 -9.91
C THR A 385 -42.66 -23.37 -9.84
N ILE A 386 -41.33 -23.54 -9.78
CA ILE A 386 -40.69 -24.86 -9.69
C ILE A 386 -41.06 -25.55 -8.37
N MET A 387 -40.94 -24.86 -7.24
CA MET A 387 -41.24 -25.45 -5.93
C MET A 387 -42.74 -25.69 -5.74
N PHE A 388 -43.59 -24.76 -6.17
CA PHE A 388 -45.03 -24.97 -6.14
C PHE A 388 -45.44 -26.22 -6.93
N ALA A 389 -44.87 -26.43 -8.13
CA ALA A 389 -45.12 -27.64 -8.89
C ALA A 389 -44.63 -28.89 -8.12
N ALA A 390 -43.41 -28.86 -7.58
CA ALA A 390 -42.82 -29.98 -6.82
C ALA A 390 -43.64 -30.38 -5.58
N ALA A 391 -44.29 -29.42 -4.92
CA ALA A 391 -45.19 -29.68 -3.79
C ALA A 391 -46.39 -30.57 -4.15
N PHE A 392 -46.88 -30.49 -5.40
CA PHE A 392 -48.02 -31.30 -5.88
C PHE A 392 -47.59 -32.50 -6.71
N THR A 393 -46.42 -32.46 -7.35
CA THR A 393 -45.82 -33.58 -8.09
C THR A 393 -44.80 -34.33 -7.23
N VAL A 394 -45.24 -34.73 -6.03
CA VAL A 394 -44.36 -35.31 -5.01
C VAL A 394 -43.58 -36.53 -5.51
N PRO A 395 -42.31 -36.70 -5.09
CA PRO A 395 -41.50 -37.86 -5.48
C PRO A 395 -42.18 -39.17 -5.05
N GLY A 396 -42.31 -40.12 -5.97
CA GLY A 396 -43.00 -41.40 -5.72
C GLY A 396 -44.52 -41.37 -5.86
N GLY A 397 -45.10 -40.23 -6.23
CA GLY A 397 -46.54 -40.07 -6.47
C GLY A 397 -47.41 -40.17 -5.20
N SER A 398 -48.72 -40.10 -5.42
CA SER A 398 -49.73 -40.34 -4.40
C SER A 398 -50.30 -41.75 -4.51
N ASN A 399 -50.67 -42.31 -3.37
CA ASN A 399 -51.32 -43.61 -3.33
C ASN A 399 -52.78 -43.48 -3.83
N GLN A 400 -53.19 -44.27 -4.82
CA GLN A 400 -54.47 -44.10 -5.54
C GLN A 400 -55.69 -44.26 -4.63
N ASP A 401 -55.58 -45.04 -3.56
CA ASP A 401 -56.70 -45.32 -2.65
C ASP A 401 -56.88 -44.26 -1.55
N THR A 402 -55.81 -43.56 -1.18
CA THR A 402 -55.82 -42.66 0.00
C THR A 402 -55.45 -41.22 -0.30
N GLY A 403 -54.87 -40.94 -1.48
CA GLY A 403 -54.39 -39.63 -1.89
C GLY A 403 -53.10 -39.16 -1.17
N PHE A 404 -52.62 -39.89 -0.16
CA PHE A 404 -51.41 -39.51 0.58
C PHE A 404 -50.13 -39.86 -0.19
N PRO A 405 -49.03 -39.09 -0.01
CA PRO A 405 -47.74 -39.41 -0.61
C PRO A 405 -47.21 -40.78 -0.19
N THR A 406 -46.74 -41.57 -1.16
CA THR A 406 -46.26 -42.95 -0.94
C THR A 406 -45.11 -43.03 0.08
N PHE A 407 -44.25 -42.00 0.11
CA PHE A 407 -43.10 -41.93 1.01
C PHE A 407 -43.33 -41.11 2.30
N LEU A 408 -44.57 -40.77 2.65
CA LEU A 408 -44.90 -39.89 3.78
C LEU A 408 -44.26 -40.30 5.13
N ARG A 409 -44.06 -41.60 5.36
CA ARG A 409 -43.45 -42.13 6.60
C ARG A 409 -41.92 -42.04 6.63
N LYS A 410 -41.26 -41.80 5.49
CA LYS A 410 -39.79 -41.69 5.42
C LYS A 410 -39.34 -40.33 5.94
N LYS A 411 -38.28 -40.33 6.76
CA LYS A 411 -37.69 -39.10 7.31
C LYS A 411 -37.22 -38.14 6.20
N ILE A 412 -36.62 -38.67 5.14
CA ILE A 412 -36.08 -37.90 4.01
C ILE A 412 -37.22 -37.18 3.25
N PHE A 413 -38.40 -37.80 3.12
CA PHE A 413 -39.57 -37.17 2.51
C PHE A 413 -40.09 -35.97 3.32
N ARG A 414 -40.04 -36.05 4.65
CA ARG A 414 -40.39 -34.88 5.50
C ARG A 414 -39.40 -33.73 5.32
N VAL A 415 -38.10 -34.03 5.17
CA VAL A 415 -37.08 -33.02 4.88
C VAL A 415 -37.37 -32.33 3.55
N PHE A 416 -37.69 -33.11 2.50
CA PHE A 416 -38.13 -32.56 1.21
C PHE A 416 -39.29 -31.58 1.38
N LEU A 417 -40.39 -31.99 2.02
CA LEU A 417 -41.61 -31.17 2.11
C LEU A 417 -41.40 -29.89 2.95
N ILE A 418 -40.59 -29.97 4.01
CA ILE A 418 -40.24 -28.79 4.83
C ILE A 418 -39.36 -27.83 4.02
N SER A 419 -38.31 -28.34 3.37
CA SER A 419 -37.40 -27.51 2.58
C SER A 419 -38.08 -26.88 1.37
N ASP A 420 -38.98 -27.61 0.70
CA ASP A 420 -39.81 -27.12 -0.40
C ASP A 420 -40.68 -25.93 0.05
N SER A 421 -41.40 -26.09 1.17
CA SER A 421 -42.22 -25.03 1.76
C SER A 421 -41.38 -23.80 2.12
N ILE A 422 -40.23 -24.01 2.78
CA ILE A 422 -39.30 -22.94 3.15
C ILE A 422 -38.83 -22.17 1.91
N SER A 423 -38.44 -22.88 0.85
CA SER A 423 -38.01 -22.27 -0.42
C SER A 423 -39.12 -21.41 -1.01
N LEU A 424 -40.34 -21.92 -1.09
CA LEU A 424 -41.49 -21.22 -1.65
C LEU A 424 -41.83 -19.93 -0.87
N PHE A 425 -41.90 -19.99 0.46
CA PHE A 425 -42.22 -18.82 1.29
C PHE A 425 -41.13 -17.76 1.23
N PHE A 426 -39.85 -18.14 1.31
CA PHE A 426 -38.74 -17.18 1.20
C PHE A 426 -38.66 -16.57 -0.19
N SER A 427 -38.91 -17.35 -1.25
CA SER A 427 -38.93 -16.83 -2.62
C SER A 427 -40.07 -15.84 -2.86
N THR A 428 -41.27 -16.16 -2.36
CA THR A 428 -42.43 -15.26 -2.45
C THR A 428 -42.17 -13.96 -1.70
N THR A 429 -41.57 -14.05 -0.51
CA THR A 429 -41.17 -12.88 0.29
C THR A 429 -40.13 -12.03 -0.46
N SER A 430 -39.11 -12.67 -1.05
CA SER A 430 -38.11 -12.01 -1.88
C SER A 430 -38.74 -11.25 -3.06
N VAL A 431 -39.67 -11.89 -3.79
CA VAL A 431 -40.39 -11.27 -4.91
C VAL A 431 -41.19 -10.05 -4.44
N MET A 432 -41.90 -10.14 -3.32
CA MET A 432 -42.63 -9.00 -2.76
C MET A 432 -41.70 -7.84 -2.39
N ILE A 433 -40.53 -8.13 -1.80
CA ILE A 433 -39.54 -7.10 -1.45
C ILE A 433 -38.99 -6.43 -2.71
N PHE A 434 -38.60 -7.20 -3.74
CA PHE A 434 -38.09 -6.63 -4.99
C PHE A 434 -39.14 -5.85 -5.76
N LEU A 435 -40.40 -6.28 -5.76
CA LEU A 435 -41.52 -5.49 -6.27
C LEU A 435 -41.67 -4.18 -5.48
N GLY A 436 -41.47 -4.23 -4.16
CA GLY A 436 -41.39 -3.06 -3.29
C GLY A 436 -40.23 -2.10 -3.60
N ILE A 437 -39.15 -2.58 -4.22
CA ILE A 437 -38.05 -1.75 -4.75
C ILE A 437 -38.49 -1.10 -6.06
N LEU A 438 -39.03 -1.88 -7.00
CA LEU A 438 -39.50 -1.38 -8.31
C LEU A 438 -40.58 -0.29 -8.20
N THR A 439 -41.40 -0.34 -7.15
CA THR A 439 -42.48 0.61 -6.87
C THR A 439 -42.10 1.75 -5.92
N SER A 440 -40.85 1.81 -5.45
CA SER A 440 -40.38 2.87 -4.56
C SER A 440 -40.29 4.22 -5.28
N ARG A 441 -40.34 5.32 -4.52
CA ARG A 441 -40.29 6.69 -5.06
C ARG A 441 -38.88 7.17 -5.43
N TYR A 442 -37.84 6.49 -4.92
CA TYR A 442 -36.42 6.83 -5.14
C TYR A 442 -36.09 8.28 -4.76
N ALA A 443 -36.63 8.77 -3.64
CA ALA A 443 -36.20 10.05 -3.09
C ALA A 443 -34.75 9.96 -2.58
N GLU A 444 -34.04 11.08 -2.47
CA GLU A 444 -32.65 11.11 -2.00
C GLU A 444 -32.47 10.34 -0.68
N ASP A 445 -33.34 10.61 0.29
CA ASP A 445 -33.33 9.96 1.61
C ASP A 445 -33.53 8.44 1.56
N ASP A 446 -34.25 7.94 0.54
CA ASP A 446 -34.49 6.51 0.39
C ASP A 446 -33.18 5.75 0.12
N PHE A 447 -32.23 6.36 -0.59
CA PHE A 447 -30.91 5.77 -0.90
C PHE A 447 -30.03 5.59 0.34
N LEU A 448 -30.28 6.31 1.44
CA LEU A 448 -29.44 6.21 2.63
C LEU A 448 -29.64 4.93 3.41
N LYS A 449 -30.89 4.47 3.51
CA LYS A 449 -31.26 3.35 4.38
C LYS A 449 -32.36 2.47 3.81
N SER A 450 -33.48 3.06 3.38
CA SER A 450 -34.67 2.30 2.96
C SER A 450 -34.39 1.34 1.81
N LEU A 451 -33.83 1.87 0.71
CA LEU A 451 -33.53 1.12 -0.51
C LEU A 451 -32.42 0.06 -0.30
N PRO A 452 -31.25 0.38 0.29
CA PRO A 452 -30.24 -0.62 0.63
C PRO A 452 -30.76 -1.73 1.56
N THR A 453 -31.60 -1.40 2.54
CA THR A 453 -32.19 -2.39 3.46
C THR A 453 -33.11 -3.36 2.71
N LYS A 454 -33.99 -2.85 1.84
CA LYS A 454 -34.84 -3.69 1.00
C LYS A 454 -34.01 -4.58 0.08
N MET A 455 -32.96 -4.03 -0.56
CA MET A 455 -32.06 -4.80 -1.42
C MET A 455 -31.38 -5.94 -0.66
N LEU A 456 -30.84 -5.65 0.52
CA LEU A 456 -30.21 -6.62 1.41
C LEU A 456 -31.16 -7.74 1.81
N LEU A 457 -32.36 -7.38 2.28
CA LEU A 457 -33.37 -8.35 2.74
C LEU A 457 -33.89 -9.20 1.56
N GLY A 458 -34.07 -8.60 0.39
CA GLY A 458 -34.48 -9.30 -0.83
C GLY A 458 -33.45 -10.34 -1.27
N LEU A 459 -32.17 -9.97 -1.34
CA LEU A 459 -31.09 -10.89 -1.68
C LEU A 459 -30.89 -11.99 -0.62
N PHE A 460 -31.03 -11.66 0.67
CA PHE A 460 -30.89 -12.62 1.76
C PHE A 460 -32.00 -13.68 1.74
N THR A 461 -33.25 -13.24 1.58
CA THR A 461 -34.38 -14.16 1.46
C THR A 461 -34.30 -15.00 0.19
N LEU A 462 -33.83 -14.43 -0.93
CA LEU A 462 -33.57 -15.20 -2.16
C LEU A 462 -32.49 -16.27 -1.96
N PHE A 463 -31.41 -15.96 -1.23
CA PHE A 463 -30.36 -16.91 -0.92
C PHE A 463 -30.88 -18.10 -0.09
N LEU A 464 -31.64 -17.81 0.97
CA LEU A 464 -32.27 -18.86 1.80
C LEU A 464 -33.20 -19.73 0.96
N SER A 465 -33.93 -19.13 0.01
CA SER A 465 -34.79 -19.85 -0.92
C SER A 465 -33.99 -20.81 -1.83
N ILE A 466 -32.89 -20.36 -2.42
CA ILE A 466 -32.01 -21.18 -3.27
C ILE A 466 -31.40 -22.33 -2.46
N ALA A 467 -30.89 -22.05 -1.26
CA ALA A 467 -30.32 -23.08 -0.40
C ALA A 467 -31.36 -24.15 -0.04
N ALA A 468 -32.58 -23.74 0.33
CA ALA A 468 -33.68 -24.65 0.64
C ALA A 468 -34.12 -25.47 -0.59
N MET A 469 -34.18 -24.87 -1.78
CA MET A 469 -34.44 -25.57 -3.04
C MET A 469 -33.40 -26.67 -3.28
N MET A 470 -32.12 -26.38 -3.11
CA MET A 470 -31.05 -27.38 -3.33
C MET A 470 -31.15 -28.54 -2.33
N VAL A 471 -31.58 -28.29 -1.09
CA VAL A 471 -31.85 -29.34 -0.09
C VAL A 471 -33.07 -30.17 -0.50
N ALA A 472 -34.14 -29.55 -0.98
CA ALA A 472 -35.33 -30.25 -1.47
C ALA A 472 -34.97 -31.14 -2.68
N PHE A 473 -34.24 -30.61 -3.66
CA PHE A 473 -33.73 -31.36 -4.81
C PHE A 473 -32.87 -32.55 -4.39
N SER A 474 -31.93 -32.34 -3.47
CA SER A 474 -31.08 -33.42 -2.95
C SER A 474 -31.89 -34.50 -2.25
N SER A 475 -32.89 -34.10 -1.44
CA SER A 475 -33.79 -35.03 -0.74
C SER A 475 -34.60 -35.88 -1.73
N THR A 476 -35.11 -35.27 -2.81
CA THR A 476 -35.83 -35.98 -3.88
C THR A 476 -34.95 -37.02 -4.57
N LEU A 477 -33.70 -36.68 -4.88
CA LEU A 477 -32.76 -37.63 -5.50
C LEU A 477 -32.45 -38.83 -4.60
N PHE A 478 -32.28 -38.60 -3.29
CA PHE A 478 -32.07 -39.69 -2.33
C PHE A 478 -33.29 -40.61 -2.23
N ILE A 479 -34.51 -40.07 -2.37
CA ILE A 479 -35.74 -40.88 -2.38
C ILE A 479 -35.86 -41.69 -3.67
N MET A 480 -35.52 -41.10 -4.82
CA MET A 480 -35.65 -41.77 -6.13
C MET A 480 -34.56 -42.82 -6.37
N LEU A 481 -33.34 -42.61 -5.86
CA LEU A 481 -32.18 -43.49 -6.08
C LEU A 481 -31.90 -44.41 -4.89
N GLU A 482 -32.94 -44.70 -4.09
CA GLU A 482 -32.82 -45.56 -2.92
C GLU A 482 -32.30 -46.96 -3.32
N GLY A 483 -31.05 -47.27 -2.94
CA GLY A 483 -30.34 -48.50 -3.32
C GLY A 483 -29.02 -48.26 -4.08
N GLU A 484 -28.87 -47.13 -4.78
CA GLU A 484 -27.71 -46.82 -5.64
C GLU A 484 -26.88 -45.64 -5.09
N SER A 485 -26.37 -45.80 -3.87
CA SER A 485 -25.67 -44.76 -3.10
C SER A 485 -24.44 -44.15 -3.79
N TRP A 486 -23.80 -44.88 -4.70
CA TRP A 486 -22.64 -44.41 -5.48
C TRP A 486 -22.98 -43.21 -6.38
N VAL A 487 -24.24 -43.09 -6.84
CA VAL A 487 -24.68 -42.01 -7.73
C VAL A 487 -25.13 -40.77 -6.94
N SER A 488 -25.70 -40.94 -5.75
CA SER A 488 -26.22 -39.82 -4.95
C SER A 488 -25.12 -38.92 -4.36
N ILE A 489 -23.96 -39.49 -3.99
CA ILE A 489 -22.86 -38.75 -3.36
C ILE A 489 -22.25 -37.68 -4.31
N PRO A 490 -21.88 -38.00 -5.56
CA PRO A 490 -21.42 -36.99 -6.53
C PRO A 490 -22.43 -35.87 -6.79
N ILE A 491 -23.73 -36.19 -6.85
CA ILE A 491 -24.76 -35.20 -7.14
C ILE A 491 -24.94 -34.24 -5.96
N LEU A 492 -24.82 -34.72 -4.72
CA LEU A 492 -24.85 -33.87 -3.53
C LEU A 492 -23.68 -32.87 -3.50
N LEU A 493 -22.48 -33.31 -3.91
CA LEU A 493 -21.33 -32.42 -4.05
C LEU A 493 -21.56 -31.37 -5.13
N LEU A 494 -22.15 -31.76 -6.27
CA LEU A 494 -22.50 -30.85 -7.35
C LEU A 494 -23.57 -29.83 -6.91
N ALA A 495 -24.54 -30.24 -6.09
CA ALA A 495 -25.58 -29.38 -5.53
C ALA A 495 -25.02 -28.31 -4.56
N GLY A 496 -23.84 -28.53 -3.99
CA GLY A 496 -23.13 -27.53 -3.19
C GLY A 496 -22.46 -26.43 -4.02
N VAL A 497 -22.19 -26.66 -5.31
CA VAL A 497 -21.50 -25.69 -6.18
C VAL A 497 -22.30 -24.39 -6.36
N PRO A 498 -23.61 -24.41 -6.67
CA PRO A 498 -24.40 -23.17 -6.78
C PRO A 498 -24.46 -22.38 -5.46
N ILE A 499 -24.56 -23.06 -4.31
CA ILE A 499 -24.63 -22.42 -3.00
C ILE A 499 -23.31 -21.72 -2.67
N THR A 500 -22.20 -22.44 -2.83
CA THR A 500 -20.85 -21.90 -2.58
C THR A 500 -20.51 -20.77 -3.56
N SER A 501 -20.89 -20.91 -4.84
CA SER A 501 -20.74 -19.87 -5.86
C SER A 501 -21.54 -18.61 -5.51
N PHE A 502 -22.80 -18.75 -5.08
CA PHE A 502 -23.63 -17.61 -4.69
C PHE A 502 -23.05 -16.88 -3.48
N VAL A 503 -22.63 -17.63 -2.45
CA VAL A 503 -21.94 -17.03 -1.29
C VAL A 503 -20.71 -16.27 -1.76
N TRP A 504 -19.84 -16.88 -2.56
CA TRP A 504 -18.62 -16.21 -3.04
C TRP A 504 -18.91 -14.93 -3.85
N MET A 505 -19.88 -14.96 -4.76
CA MET A 505 -20.19 -13.83 -5.64
C MET A 505 -20.93 -12.70 -4.92
N GLN A 506 -21.86 -13.01 -4.01
CA GLN A 506 -22.73 -12.01 -3.39
C GLN A 506 -22.18 -11.49 -2.06
N PHE A 507 -21.31 -12.24 -1.39
CA PHE A 507 -20.68 -11.82 -0.14
C PHE A 507 -20.02 -10.44 -0.23
N PRO A 508 -19.24 -10.10 -1.29
CA PRO A 508 -18.78 -8.74 -1.57
C PRO A 508 -19.84 -7.66 -1.34
N LEU A 509 -20.95 -7.79 -2.07
CA LEU A 509 -22.07 -6.87 -2.05
C LEU A 509 -22.79 -6.84 -0.69
N PHE A 510 -22.94 -7.99 -0.03
CA PHE A 510 -23.58 -8.10 1.29
C PHE A 510 -22.86 -7.29 2.37
N LEU A 511 -21.54 -7.46 2.55
CA LEU A 511 -20.86 -6.62 3.54
C LEU A 511 -20.76 -5.18 3.10
N ASP A 512 -20.62 -4.87 1.81
CA ASP A 512 -20.56 -3.47 1.39
C ASP A 512 -21.87 -2.75 1.77
N ILE A 513 -23.04 -3.36 1.51
CA ILE A 513 -24.33 -2.81 1.95
C ILE A 513 -24.40 -2.71 3.48
N LEU A 514 -24.02 -3.77 4.22
CA LEU A 514 -24.07 -3.77 5.68
C LEU A 514 -23.16 -2.69 6.29
N MET A 515 -21.93 -2.59 5.81
CA MET A 515 -20.94 -1.63 6.31
C MET A 515 -21.27 -0.20 5.91
N PHE A 516 -21.76 0.03 4.68
CA PHE A 516 -22.11 1.37 4.23
C PHE A 516 -23.41 1.87 4.87
N THR A 517 -24.36 0.98 5.15
CA THR A 517 -25.67 1.35 5.72
C THR A 517 -25.68 1.37 7.25
N TYR A 518 -25.02 0.41 7.91
CA TYR A 518 -25.08 0.20 9.36
C TYR A 518 -23.72 0.24 10.06
N GLY A 519 -22.60 0.26 9.32
CA GLY A 519 -21.27 0.38 9.90
C GLY A 519 -21.02 1.75 10.55
N ARG A 520 -19.81 1.94 11.10
CA ARG A 520 -19.36 3.29 11.48
C ARG A 520 -19.52 4.20 10.26
N GLY A 521 -20.22 5.32 10.42
CA GLY A 521 -20.40 6.30 9.35
C GLY A 521 -19.04 6.69 8.74
N ILE A 522 -19.07 7.21 7.51
CA ILE A 522 -17.89 7.75 6.78
C ILE A 522 -16.98 8.59 7.71
N PHE A 523 -17.61 9.28 8.66
CA PHE A 523 -16.96 10.15 9.61
C PHE A 523 -16.82 9.47 10.97
N CYS A 524 -15.58 9.10 11.32
CA CYS A 524 -15.24 8.70 12.67
C CYS A 524 -15.15 9.96 13.54
N ARG A 525 -16.20 10.24 14.31
CA ARG A 525 -16.28 11.40 15.21
C ARG A 525 -15.47 11.24 16.51
N ALA A 526 -14.82 10.10 16.70
CA ALA A 526 -13.97 9.80 17.85
C ALA A 526 -12.51 9.69 17.41
N TRP A 527 -11.63 10.41 18.11
CA TRP A 527 -10.19 10.17 18.07
C TRP A 527 -9.88 8.98 18.98
N GLU A 528 -9.91 7.78 18.42
CA GLU A 528 -9.24 6.60 18.98
C GLU A 528 -8.45 5.88 17.90
#